data_AF-A0A1J4Z5L2-F1
#
_entry.id   AF-A0A1J4Z5L2-F1
#
_cell.length_a   1.000
_cell.length_b   1.000
_cell.length_c   1.000
_cell.angle_alpha   90.00
_cell.angle_beta   90.00
_cell.angle_gamma   90.00
#
_symmetry.space_group_name_H-M   'P 1'
#
loop_
_entity.id
_entity.type
_entity.pdbx_description
1 polymer ?
#
loop_
_entity_poly.entity_id
_entity_poly.type
_entity_poly.pdbx_seq_one_letter_code
_entity_poly.pdbx_strand_id
1 'polypeptide(L)'
;MRNVTIVLDDAVADWSRIWAATHQTSVSRMLGELLAEKMADEEHYSVAMADYLAAPVVAVSTSDKPAPAHPYLSRDAAHER
;
A
#
# COMPACT_ATOMS: atom_id res chain seq x y z
N MET A 1 -10.11 -22.98 -3.78
CA MET A 1 -9.77 -22.01 -4.85
C MET A 1 -10.98 -21.82 -5.74
N ARG A 2 -11.21 -20.62 -6.30
CA ARG A 2 -12.28 -20.35 -7.27
C ARG A 2 -11.64 -20.09 -8.64
N ASN A 3 -12.29 -20.52 -9.71
CA ASN A 3 -11.83 -20.26 -11.07
C ASN A 3 -12.26 -18.86 -11.51
N VAL A 4 -11.33 -18.13 -12.12
CA VAL A 4 -11.58 -16.80 -12.70
C VAL A 4 -11.15 -16.84 -14.16
N THR A 5 -12.01 -16.35 -15.05
CA THR A 5 -11.70 -16.19 -16.47
C THR A 5 -11.33 -14.74 -16.73
N ILE A 6 -10.19 -14.52 -17.36
CA ILE A 6 -9.68 -13.20 -17.74
C ILE A 6 -9.44 -13.17 -19.24
N VAL A 7 -9.61 -11.99 -19.84
CA VAL A 7 -9.25 -11.73 -21.23
C VAL A 7 -7.94 -10.96 -21.22
N LEU A 8 -6.99 -11.41 -22.05
CA LEU A 8 -5.69 -10.79 -22.24
C LEU A 8 -5.47 -10.63 -23.74
N ASP A 9 -4.67 -9.65 -24.12
CA ASP A 9 -4.14 -9.59 -25.49
C ASP A 9 -3.33 -10.86 -25.78
N ASP A 10 -3.42 -11.36 -27.01
CA ASP A 10 -2.79 -12.62 -27.42
C ASP A 10 -1.28 -12.64 -27.11
N ALA A 11 -0.59 -11.54 -27.43
CA ALA A 11 0.84 -11.39 -27.15
C ALA A 11 1.17 -11.46 -25.66
N VAL A 12 0.32 -10.89 -24.81
CA VAL A 12 0.50 -10.92 -23.35
C VAL A 12 0.25 -12.33 -22.84
N ALA A 13 -0.79 -13.02 -23.32
CA ALA A 13 -1.10 -14.38 -22.92
C ALA A 13 0.06 -15.35 -23.23
N ASP A 14 0.65 -15.25 -24.42
CA ASP A 14 1.77 -16.11 -24.83
C ASP A 14 3.04 -15.79 -24.06
N TRP A 15 3.37 -14.51 -23.90
CA TRP A 15 4.50 -14.11 -23.06
C TRP A 15 4.36 -14.62 -21.63
N SER A 16 3.16 -14.48 -21.05
CA SER A 16 2.86 -14.90 -19.66
C SER A 16 3.11 -16.39 -19.46
N ARG A 17 2.69 -17.23 -20.43
CA ARG A 17 2.89 -18.68 -20.37
C ARG A 17 4.36 -19.04 -20.42
N ILE A 18 5.12 -18.43 -21.34
CA ILE A 18 6.55 -18.69 -21.47
C ILE A 18 7.28 -18.26 -20.20
N TRP A 19 7.02 -17.04 -19.73
CA TRP A 19 7.64 -16.51 -18.52
C TRP A 19 7.37 -17.39 -17.30
N ALA A 20 6.11 -17.78 -17.09
CA ALA A 20 5.73 -18.62 -15.96
C ALA A 20 6.45 -19.99 -16.02
N ALA A 21 6.51 -20.61 -17.20
CA ALA A 21 7.24 -21.86 -17.38
C ALA A 21 8.74 -21.71 -17.09
N THR A 22 9.38 -20.63 -17.56
CA THR A 22 10.79 -20.34 -17.28
C THR A 22 11.07 -20.18 -15.78
N HIS A 23 10.11 -19.66 -15.01
CA HIS A 23 10.21 -19.46 -13.57
C HIS A 23 9.61 -20.62 -12.75
N GLN A 24 9.34 -21.77 -13.38
CA GLN A 24 8.77 -22.97 -12.73
C GLN A 24 7.45 -22.69 -11.98
N THR A 25 6.65 -21.75 -12.49
CA THR A 25 5.36 -21.37 -11.93
C THR A 25 4.25 -21.48 -12.97
N SER A 26 3.02 -21.14 -12.58
CA SER A 26 1.88 -21.04 -13.49
C SER A 26 1.40 -19.59 -13.57
N VAL A 27 0.77 -19.22 -14.69
CA VAL A 27 0.14 -17.91 -14.84
C VAL A 27 -0.87 -17.64 -13.73
N SER A 28 -1.64 -18.66 -13.32
CA SER A 28 -2.60 -18.55 -12.24
C SER A 28 -1.95 -18.30 -10.87
N ARG A 29 -0.81 -18.94 -10.58
CA ARG A 29 -0.07 -18.70 -9.32
C ARG A 29 0.53 -17.31 -9.32
N MET A 30 1.25 -16.94 -10.39
CA MET A 30 1.83 -15.61 -10.57
C MET A 30 0.77 -14.50 -10.42
N LEU A 31 -0.38 -14.64 -11.09
CA LEU A 31 -1.46 -13.66 -10.99
C LEU A 31 -2.07 -13.63 -9.58
N GLY A 32 -2.22 -14.78 -8.93
CA GLY A 32 -2.73 -14.85 -7.56
C GLY A 32 -1.82 -14.14 -6.57
N GLU A 33 -0.50 -14.30 -6.71
CA GLU A 33 0.50 -13.61 -5.89
C GLU A 33 0.46 -12.09 -6.11
N LEU A 34 0.43 -11.65 -7.37
CA LEU A 34 0.31 -10.23 -7.72
C LEU A 34 -0.97 -9.58 -7.15
N LEU A 35 -2.10 -10.29 -7.21
CA LEU A 35 -3.36 -9.80 -6.67
C LEU A 35 -3.35 -9.75 -5.13
N ALA A 36 -2.71 -10.73 -4.47
CA ALA A 36 -2.57 -10.74 -3.03
C ALA A 36 -1.70 -9.56 -2.54
N GLU A 37 -0.60 -9.26 -3.23
CA GLU A 37 0.24 -8.10 -2.96
C GLU A 37 -0.55 -6.80 -3.11
N LYS A 38 -1.29 -6.65 -4.21
CA LYS A 38 -2.15 -5.48 -4.43
C LYS A 38 -3.22 -5.32 -3.35
N MET A 39 -3.85 -6.42 -2.92
CA MET A 39 -4.85 -6.37 -1.83
C MET A 39 -4.22 -5.89 -0.53
N ALA A 40 -3.05 -6.42 -0.18
CA ALA A 40 -2.34 -6.01 1.02
C ALA A 40 -1.94 -4.53 0.96
N ASP A 41 -1.48 -4.05 -0.20
CA ASP A 41 -1.13 -2.64 -0.39
C ASP A 41 -2.34 -1.70 -0.25
N GLU A 42 -3.49 -2.07 -0.84
CA GLU A 42 -4.74 -1.31 -0.70
C GLU A 42 -5.25 -1.29 0.75
N GLU A 43 -5.15 -2.43 1.47
CA GLU A 43 -5.52 -2.53 2.87
C GLU A 43 -4.60 -1.64 3.74
N HIS A 44 -3.28 -1.76 3.59
CA HIS A 44 -2.31 -0.94 4.32
C HIS A 44 -2.50 0.56 4.05
N TYR A 45 -2.75 0.94 2.79
CA TYR A 45 -3.03 2.34 2.45
C TYR A 45 -4.28 2.85 3.16
N SER A 46 -5.36 2.06 3.17
CA SER A 46 -6.60 2.43 3.83
C SER A 46 -6.44 2.62 5.33
N VAL A 47 -5.65 1.76 5.98
CA VAL A 47 -5.32 1.85 7.41
C VAL A 47 -4.47 3.10 7.68
N ALA A 48 -3.39 3.31 6.92
CA ALA A 48 -2.53 4.47 7.08
C ALA A 48 -3.28 5.80 6.85
N MET A 49 -4.18 5.83 5.88
CA MET A 49 -5.05 6.99 5.62
C MET A 49 -6.01 7.23 6.79
N ALA A 50 -6.64 6.18 7.32
CA ALA A 50 -7.54 6.30 8.47
C ALA A 50 -6.79 6.83 9.70
N ASP A 51 -5.60 6.30 9.99
CA ASP A 51 -4.75 6.75 11.10
C ASP A 51 -4.31 8.21 10.94
N TYR A 52 -3.93 8.61 9.73
CA TYR A 52 -3.55 9.99 9.43
C TYR A 52 -4.74 10.96 9.62
N LEU A 53 -5.93 10.61 9.14
CA LEU A 53 -7.13 11.46 9.27
C LEU A 53 -7.70 11.48 10.69
N ALA A 54 -7.51 10.41 11.46
CA ALA A 54 -7.87 10.37 12.88
C ALA A 54 -6.90 11.19 13.76
N ALA A 55 -5.75 11.59 13.23
CA ALA A 55 -4.79 12.38 13.99
C ALA A 55 -5.38 13.76 14.34
N PRO A 56 -5.32 14.17 15.62
CA PRO A 56 -5.85 15.47 16.03
C PRO A 56 -5.06 16.59 15.36
N VAL A 57 -5.77 17.59 14.83
CA VAL A 57 -5.16 18.78 14.22
C VAL A 57 -4.46 19.57 15.31
N VAL A 58 -3.12 19.60 15.26
CA VAL A 58 -2.31 20.45 16.13
C VAL A 58 -2.20 21.82 15.49
N ALA A 59 -2.70 22.85 16.19
CA ALA A 59 -2.59 24.23 15.73
C ALA A 59 -1.12 24.63 15.67
N VAL A 60 -0.60 24.89 14.47
CA VAL A 60 0.72 25.49 14.29
C VAL A 60 0.62 26.93 14.79
N SER A 61 1.39 27.27 15.83
CA SER A 61 1.38 28.62 16.41
C SER A 61 1.71 29.66 15.34
N THR A 62 0.75 30.53 15.02
CA THR A 62 0.94 31.68 14.13
C THR A 62 1.35 32.94 14.89
N SER A 63 1.63 32.84 16.19
CA SER A 63 1.91 33.99 17.04
C SER A 63 3.40 34.18 17.29
N ASP A 64 3.83 35.44 17.35
CA ASP A 64 5.17 35.93 17.74
C ASP A 64 5.51 35.70 19.23
N LYS A 65 4.79 34.78 19.88
CA LYS A 65 5.05 34.29 21.25
C LYS A 65 5.63 32.88 21.14
N PRO A 66 6.62 32.52 21.99
CA PRO A 66 7.22 31.21 21.92
C PRO A 66 6.12 30.17 22.14
N ALA A 67 5.87 29.37 21.11
CA ALA A 67 4.97 28.23 21.18
C ALA A 67 5.41 27.32 22.35
N PRO A 68 4.51 26.54 22.96
CA PRO A 68 4.94 25.43 23.82
C PRO A 68 5.99 24.61 23.07
N ALA A 69 6.97 24.06 23.81
CA ALA A 69 8.31 23.67 23.35
C ALA A 69 8.40 22.92 22.00
N HIS A 70 7.32 22.32 21.51
CA HIS A 70 7.23 21.80 20.15
C HIS A 70 5.88 22.18 19.51
N PRO A 71 5.85 23.06 18.47
CA PRO A 71 4.67 23.32 17.63
C PRO A 71 4.29 22.11 16.74
N TYR A 72 5.08 21.03 16.82
CA TYR A 72 4.89 19.77 16.14
C TYR A 72 4.83 18.64 17.17
N LEU A 73 4.31 17.47 16.77
CA LEU A 73 4.56 16.23 17.51
C LEU A 73 6.07 16.10 17.73
N SER A 74 6.49 15.83 18.96
CA SER A 74 7.90 15.54 19.23
C SER A 74 8.33 14.34 18.40
N ARG A 75 9.61 14.30 18.01
CA ARG A 75 10.20 13.17 17.28
C ARG A 75 9.83 11.83 17.93
N ASP A 76 9.90 11.75 19.25
CA ASP A 76 9.59 10.52 20.00
C ASP A 76 8.08 10.19 19.94
N ALA A 77 7.20 11.17 20.06
CA ALA A 77 5.75 10.97 19.92
C ALA A 77 5.32 10.60 18.49
N ALA A 78 6.14 10.92 17.48
CA ALA A 78 5.91 10.52 16.09
C ALA A 78 6.45 9.12 15.77
N HIS A 79 7.45 8.63 16.51
CA HIS A 79 8.10 7.33 16.27
C HIS A 79 7.60 6.18 17.16
N GLU A 80 6.93 6.46 18.28
CA GLU A 80 6.37 5.45 19.19
C GLU A 80 4.99 4.88 18.74
N ARG A 81 4.61 4.98 17.47
CA ARG A 81 3.35 4.45 16.91
C ARG A 81 3.55 3.22 16.06
#